data_AF-A0A7K2NRM6-F1
#
_entry.id   AF-A0A7K2NRM6-F1
#
_cell.length_a   1.000
_cell.length_b   1.000
_cell.length_c   1.000
_cell.angle_alpha   90.00
_cell.angle_beta   90.00
_cell.angle_gamma   90.00
#
_symmetry.space_group_name_H-M   'P 1'
#
loop_
_entity.id
_entity.type
_entity.pdbx_description
1 polymer ?
#
loop_
_entity_poly.entity_id
_entity_poly.type
_entity_poly.pdbx_seq_one_letter_code
_entity_poly.pdbx_strand_id
1 'polypeptide(L)'
;AYRWIGLQRDADGTVHLVHRFAESVAEAERDADRPRPAPGGRARLRIETVPGARCRFSYDLGDGDGGDGDPGDGPYPVPVGQEFAATPWRWVGALLGLFALAPADQGPAGTATFTRFRVGPH
;
A
#
# COMPACT_ATOMS: atom_id res chain seq x y z
N ALA A 1 -12.38 10.05 3.98
CA ALA A 1 -10.92 10.11 3.75
C ALA A 1 -10.38 8.69 3.68
N TYR A 2 -9.33 8.46 2.91
CA TYR A 2 -8.64 7.17 2.84
C TYR A 2 -7.14 7.37 2.76
N ARG A 3 -6.39 6.31 3.06
CA ARG A 3 -4.93 6.25 2.94
C ARG A 3 -4.53 4.86 2.48
N TRP A 4 -3.59 4.78 1.54
CA TRP A 4 -3.16 3.52 0.95
C TRP A 4 -1.67 3.53 0.62
N ILE A 5 -1.09 2.34 0.63
CA ILE A 5 0.29 2.08 0.22
C ILE A 5 0.27 1.01 -0.86
N GLY A 6 1.08 1.16 -1.90
CA GLY A 6 1.07 0.22 -3.03
C GLY A 6 2.14 0.53 -4.06
N LEU A 7 2.11 -0.23 -5.16
CA LEU A 7 2.99 -0.02 -6.30
C LEU A 7 2.29 0.83 -7.35
N GLN A 8 2.99 1.82 -7.89
CA GLN A 8 2.59 2.58 -9.06
C GLN A 8 3.62 2.34 -10.17
N ARG A 9 3.13 2.14 -11.39
CA ARG A 9 3.95 2.14 -12.60
C ARG A 9 3.74 3.44 -13.34
N ASP A 10 4.83 4.16 -13.61
CA ASP A 10 4.79 5.40 -14.38
C ASP A 10 4.80 5.11 -15.88
N ALA A 11 4.57 6.14 -16.70
CA ALA A 11 4.46 6.02 -18.15
C ALA A 11 5.74 5.49 -18.83
N ASP A 12 6.89 5.70 -18.21
CA ASP A 12 8.19 5.17 -18.64
C ASP A 12 8.41 3.69 -18.24
N GLY A 13 7.44 3.09 -17.53
CA GLY A 13 7.51 1.73 -17.02
C GLY A 13 8.23 1.59 -15.67
N THR A 14 8.78 2.67 -15.13
CA THR A 14 9.43 2.67 -13.81
C THR A 14 8.39 2.36 -12.74
N VAL A 15 8.74 1.47 -11.81
CA VAL A 15 7.86 1.08 -10.71
C VAL A 15 8.33 1.72 -9.41
N HIS A 16 7.40 2.38 -8.73
CA HIS A 16 7.61 3.02 -7.45
C HIS A 16 6.69 2.42 -6.40
N LEU A 17 7.18 2.27 -5.17
CA LEU A 17 6.33 2.18 -4.00
C LEU A 17 5.87 3.60 -3.64
N VAL A 18 4.55 3.78 -3.53
CA VAL A 18 3.90 5.03 -3.18
C VAL A 18 3.04 4.86 -1.93
N HIS A 19 2.90 5.93 -1.17
CA HIS A 19 2.02 6.03 -0.02
C HIS A 19 1.20 7.30 -0.19
N ARG A 20 -0.13 7.18 -0.33
CA ARG A 20 -1.00 8.30 -0.68
C ARG A 20 -2.23 8.37 0.19
N PHE A 21 -2.83 9.55 0.22
CA PHE A 21 -4.08 9.81 0.91
C PHE A 21 -4.96 10.78 0.11
N ALA A 22 -6.26 10.71 0.38
CA ALA A 22 -7.20 11.74 -0.01
C ALA A 22 -8.13 12.06 1.17
N GLU A 23 -8.35 13.35 1.39
CA GLU A 23 -9.36 13.83 2.32
C GLU A 23 -10.75 13.67 1.70
N SER A 24 -11.81 13.69 2.52
CA SER A 24 -13.18 13.36 2.07
C SER A 24 -13.70 14.25 0.93
N VAL A 25 -13.12 15.43 0.73
CA VAL A 25 -13.51 16.41 -0.29
C VAL A 25 -12.36 16.73 -1.26
N ALA A 26 -11.28 15.96 -1.23
CA ALA A 26 -10.13 16.21 -2.09
C ALA A 26 -10.43 15.77 -3.53
N GLU A 27 -10.09 16.63 -4.50
CA GLU A 27 -10.24 16.34 -5.93
C GLU A 27 -9.15 15.38 -6.45
N ALA A 28 -8.02 15.29 -5.75
CA ALA A 28 -6.89 14.45 -6.10
C ALA A 28 -6.19 13.89 -4.87
N GLU A 29 -5.53 12.74 -5.06
CA GLU A 29 -4.65 12.16 -4.06
C GLU A 29 -3.39 13.00 -3.85
N ARG A 30 -2.81 12.89 -2.66
CA ARG A 30 -1.53 13.50 -2.30
C ARG A 30 -0.58 12.45 -1.76
N ASP A 31 0.70 12.64 -2.01
CA ASP A 31 1.74 11.81 -1.40
C ASP A 31 1.77 12.04 0.11
N ALA A 32 1.70 10.93 0.84
CA ALA A 32 1.73 10.85 2.29
C ALA A 32 3.14 10.53 2.81
N ASP A 33 4.05 10.16 1.92
CA ASP A 33 5.50 10.03 2.08
C ASP A 33 6.16 10.04 0.69
N ARG A 34 7.48 10.22 0.60
CA ARG A 34 8.24 10.23 -0.67
C ARG A 34 8.13 8.88 -1.39
N PRO A 35 7.82 8.85 -2.70
CA PRO A 35 7.92 7.64 -3.52
C PRO A 35 9.32 7.00 -3.48
N ARG A 36 9.38 5.67 -3.53
CA ARG A 36 10.63 4.91 -3.45
C ARG A 36 10.75 3.98 -4.67
N PRO A 37 11.93 3.82 -5.30
CA PRO A 37 12.10 2.86 -6.38
C PRO A 37 11.76 1.43 -5.92
N ALA A 38 10.99 0.71 -6.73
CA ALA A 38 10.61 -0.68 -6.49
C ALA A 38 10.84 -1.52 -7.77
N PRO A 39 12.11 -1.66 -8.23
CA PRO A 39 12.43 -2.25 -9.53
C PRO A 39 11.99 -3.71 -9.67
N GLY A 40 11.86 -4.44 -8.55
CA GLY A 40 11.36 -5.82 -8.55
C GLY A 40 9.86 -5.95 -8.82
N GLY A 41 9.10 -4.85 -8.90
CA GLY A 41 7.65 -4.88 -9.17
C GLY A 41 6.85 -5.63 -8.12
N ARG A 42 7.39 -5.79 -6.90
CA ARG A 42 6.82 -6.57 -5.81
C ARG A 42 7.03 -5.83 -4.49
N ALA A 43 6.08 -5.99 -3.57
CA ALA A 43 6.19 -5.48 -2.22
C ALA A 43 5.35 -6.34 -1.27
N ARG A 44 5.85 -6.53 -0.04
CA ARG A 44 5.05 -6.96 1.10
C ARG A 44 4.58 -5.72 1.84
N LEU A 45 3.28 -5.63 2.06
CA LEU A 45 2.64 -4.48 2.71
C LEU A 45 2.04 -4.93 4.04
N ARG A 46 2.16 -4.09 5.06
CA ARG A 46 1.53 -4.30 6.36
C ARG A 46 0.84 -3.04 6.83
N ILE A 47 -0.38 -3.22 7.33
CA ILE A 47 -1.14 -2.20 8.02
C ILE A 47 -1.41 -2.73 9.43
N GLU A 48 -0.91 -2.03 10.43
CA GLU A 48 -1.24 -2.27 11.83
C GLU A 48 -2.33 -1.30 12.26
N THR A 49 -3.38 -1.80 12.91
CA THR A 49 -4.43 -0.98 13.51
C THR A 49 -4.28 -1.00 15.03
N VAL A 50 -4.00 0.16 15.62
CA VAL A 50 -3.89 0.35 17.07
C VAL A 50 -5.15 1.05 17.63
N PRO A 51 -5.34 1.14 18.96
CA PRO A 51 -6.54 1.74 19.56
C PRO A 51 -6.87 3.12 18.98
N GLY A 52 -8.15 3.36 18.71
CA GLY A 52 -8.65 4.57 18.03
C GLY A 52 -8.70 4.47 16.50
N ALA A 53 -8.70 3.24 15.95
CA ALA A 53 -8.66 2.98 14.50
C ALA A 53 -7.46 3.66 13.82
N ARG A 54 -6.33 3.70 14.52
CA ARG A 54 -5.12 4.37 14.06
C ARG A 54 -4.27 3.37 13.28
N CYS A 55 -4.03 3.69 12.01
CA CYS A 55 -3.36 2.84 11.05
C CYS A 55 -1.91 3.26 10.89
N ARG A 56 -1.00 2.29 11.01
CA ARG A 56 0.43 2.42 10.74
C ARG A 56 0.78 1.56 9.53
N PHE A 57 1.44 2.18 8.56
CA PHE A 57 1.80 1.55 7.30
C PHE A 57 3.28 1.16 7.35
N SER A 58 3.58 0.00 6.78
CA SER A 58 4.96 -0.44 6.60
C SER A 58 5.07 -1.33 5.37
N TYR A 59 6.27 -1.41 4.80
CA TYR A 59 6.54 -2.16 3.59
C TYR A 59 7.86 -2.90 3.64
N ASP A 60 8.01 -3.90 2.79
CA ASP A 60 9.26 -4.58 2.50
C ASP A 60 9.31 -4.83 0.99
N LEU A 61 10.40 -4.42 0.33
CA LEU A 61 10.61 -4.58 -1.11
C LEU A 61 11.32 -5.90 -1.45
N GLY A 62 11.73 -6.67 -0.44
CA GLY A 62 12.40 -7.96 -0.56
C GLY A 62 13.68 -7.82 -1.37
N ASP A 63 14.64 -7.06 -0.82
CA ASP A 63 15.93 -6.73 -1.44
C ASP A 63 16.43 -7.89 -2.30
N GLY A 64 16.66 -7.59 -3.57
CA GLY A 64 16.78 -8.59 -4.61
C GLY A 64 17.96 -9.52 -4.40
N ASP A 65 17.69 -10.75 -3.98
CA ASP A 65 18.26 -11.93 -4.62
C ASP A 65 17.34 -13.14 -4.40
N GLY A 66 17.26 -14.00 -5.41
CA GLY A 66 16.25 -15.05 -5.54
C GLY A 66 16.21 -16.05 -4.39
N GLY A 67 15.02 -16.23 -3.81
CA GLY A 67 14.71 -17.41 -3.02
C GLY A 67 13.21 -17.55 -2.81
N ASP A 68 12.67 -18.72 -3.13
CA ASP A 68 11.32 -19.18 -2.76
C ASP A 68 11.15 -19.38 -1.24
N GLY A 69 11.99 -18.74 -0.43
CA GLY A 69 11.96 -18.83 1.02
C GLY A 69 10.76 -18.07 1.59
N ASP A 70 10.04 -18.73 2.50
CA ASP A 70 9.19 -18.03 3.47
C ASP A 70 10.00 -16.85 4.02
N PRO A 71 9.45 -15.61 4.06
CA PRO A 71 10.18 -14.45 4.53
C PRO A 71 10.46 -14.61 6.02
N GLY A 72 11.51 -15.36 6.35
CA GLY A 72 12.04 -15.53 7.69
C GLY A 72 12.71 -14.24 8.13
N ASP A 73 12.47 -13.88 9.40
CA ASP A 73 13.18 -13.00 10.34
C ASP A 73 14.14 -11.89 9.84
N GLY A 74 14.01 -11.42 8.60
CA GLY A 74 14.59 -10.18 8.12
C GLY A 74 13.98 -8.99 8.87
N PRO A 75 14.59 -7.78 8.78
CA PRO A 75 14.08 -6.61 9.47
C PRO A 75 12.61 -6.40 9.08
N TYR A 76 11.76 -6.46 10.10
CA TYR A 76 10.31 -6.24 10.05
C TYR A 76 9.98 -5.01 9.18
N PRO A 77 8.83 -4.97 8.47
CA PRO A 77 8.62 -4.02 7.39
C PRO A 77 8.90 -2.57 7.82
N VAL A 78 9.55 -1.83 6.92
CA VAL A 78 9.99 -0.44 7.07
C VAL A 78 8.78 0.46 7.25
N PRO A 79 8.65 1.22 8.36
CA PRO A 79 7.56 2.17 8.56
C PRO A 79 7.53 3.28 7.52
N VAL A 80 6.33 3.76 7.17
CA VAL A 80 6.15 4.79 6.12
C VAL A 80 5.06 5.79 6.47
N GLY A 81 5.36 7.08 6.24
CA GLY A 81 4.47 8.19 6.53
C GLY A 81 4.00 8.31 7.99
N GLN A 82 3.01 9.17 8.19
CA GLN A 82 2.40 9.41 9.50
C GLN A 82 1.23 8.46 9.78
N GLU A 83 0.90 8.29 11.06
CA GLU A 83 -0.29 7.56 11.51
C GLU A 83 -1.56 8.20 10.93
N PHE A 84 -2.53 7.35 10.55
CA PHE A 84 -3.82 7.77 9.99
C PHE A 84 -4.97 7.22 10.82
N ALA A 85 -5.87 8.08 11.30
CA ALA A 85 -7.07 7.63 11.98
C ALA A 85 -8.19 7.34 10.97
N ALA A 86 -8.52 6.07 10.78
CA ALA A 86 -9.62 5.67 9.92
C ALA A 86 -10.95 6.02 10.57
N THR A 87 -11.73 6.88 9.92
CA THR A 87 -13.06 7.27 10.39
C THR A 87 -14.12 6.35 9.80
N PRO A 88 -15.10 5.88 10.59
CA PRO A 88 -16.24 5.15 10.05
C PRO A 88 -17.07 6.02 9.10
N TRP A 89 -17.80 5.40 8.16
CA TRP A 89 -18.69 6.11 7.26
C TRP A 89 -20.13 5.60 7.39
N ARG A 90 -21.01 6.47 7.90
CA ARG A 90 -22.41 6.15 8.23
C ARG A 90 -22.50 4.88 9.10
N TRP A 91 -23.21 3.87 8.63
CA TRP A 91 -23.43 2.59 9.31
C TRP A 91 -22.34 1.55 9.03
N VAL A 92 -21.31 1.92 8.26
CA VAL A 92 -20.21 1.05 7.89
C VAL A 92 -18.97 1.45 8.68
N GLY A 93 -18.29 0.47 9.28
CA GLY A 93 -17.00 0.67 9.93
C GLY A 93 -15.89 1.05 8.94
N ALA A 94 -14.68 1.29 9.45
CA ALA A 94 -13.51 1.46 8.59
C ALA A 94 -13.27 0.19 7.75
N LEU A 95 -12.97 0.36 6.47
CA LEU A 95 -12.73 -0.73 5.54
C LEU A 95 -11.24 -0.83 5.20
N LEU A 96 -10.75 -2.07 5.10
CA LEU A 96 -9.48 -2.44 4.50
C LEU A 96 -9.78 -3.14 3.18
N GLY A 97 -9.06 -2.78 2.12
CA GLY A 97 -9.25 -3.36 0.79
C GLY A 97 -7.94 -3.51 0.02
N LEU A 98 -7.93 -4.47 -0.90
CA LEU A 98 -6.92 -4.63 -1.94
C LEU A 98 -7.53 -4.12 -3.25
N PHE A 99 -6.75 -3.39 -4.04
CA PHE A 99 -7.23 -2.82 -5.29
C PHE A 99 -6.12 -2.74 -6.34
N ALA A 100 -6.53 -2.64 -7.61
CA ALA A 100 -5.68 -2.33 -8.74
C ALA A 100 -6.43 -1.37 -9.66
N LEU A 101 -5.79 -0.28 -10.06
CA LEU A 101 -6.37 0.74 -10.92
C LEU A 101 -5.47 0.95 -12.13
N ALA A 102 -6.11 1.25 -13.27
CA ALA A 102 -5.44 1.75 -14.46
C ALA A 102 -5.94 3.17 -14.73
N PRO A 103 -5.12 4.05 -15.33
CA PRO A 103 -5.60 5.33 -15.81
C PRO A 103 -6.75 5.15 -16.79
N ALA A 104 -7.74 6.06 -16.74
CA ALA A 104 -8.81 6.08 -17.73
C ALA A 104 -8.23 6.26 -19.14
N ASP A 105 -8.86 5.62 -20.12
CA ASP A 105 -8.60 5.81 -21.55
C ASP A 105 -7.19 5.45 -22.06
N GLN A 106 -6.37 4.71 -21.29
CA GLN A 106 -5.00 4.32 -21.67
C GLN A 106 -4.87 2.90 -22.24
N GLY A 107 -5.97 2.33 -22.78
CA GLY A 107 -5.98 0.99 -23.37
C GLY A 107 -6.20 -0.14 -22.35
N PRO A 108 -5.81 -1.39 -22.66
CA PRO A 108 -6.03 -2.54 -21.78
C PRO A 108 -5.36 -2.35 -20.41
N ALA A 109 -6.13 -2.54 -19.34
CA ALA A 109 -5.59 -2.48 -17.99
C ALA A 109 -4.62 -3.64 -17.71
N GLY A 110 -3.55 -3.36 -16.97
CA GLY A 110 -2.66 -4.38 -16.41
C GLY A 110 -3.32 -5.19 -15.28
N THR A 111 -2.59 -6.14 -14.71
CA THR A 111 -3.04 -6.95 -13.56
C THR A 111 -2.08 -6.81 -12.38
N ALA A 112 -2.63 -6.74 -11.17
CA ALA A 112 -1.86 -6.88 -9.93
C ALA A 112 -2.19 -8.24 -9.30
N THR A 113 -1.17 -9.00 -8.93
CA THR A 113 -1.32 -10.30 -8.28
C THR A 113 -1.07 -10.18 -6.79
N PHE A 114 -2.07 -10.54 -5.98
CA PHE A 114 -1.94 -10.66 -4.53
C PHE A 114 -1.70 -12.13 -4.16
N THR A 115 -0.46 -12.47 -3.79
CA THR A 115 -0.07 -13.87 -3.53
C THR A 115 -0.44 -14.36 -2.14
N ARG A 116 -0.57 -13.45 -1.16
CA ARG A 116 -0.90 -13.79 0.24
C ARG A 116 -1.62 -12.63 0.92
N PHE A 117 -2.73 -12.92 1.59
CA PHE A 117 -3.44 -11.98 2.46
C PHE A 117 -3.66 -12.63 3.83
N ARG A 118 -3.28 -11.93 4.90
CA ARG A 118 -3.39 -12.41 6.28
C ARG A 118 -3.94 -11.30 7.16
N VAL A 119 -4.86 -11.68 8.05
CA VAL A 119 -5.36 -10.85 9.13
C VAL A 119 -5.21 -11.65 10.41
N GLY A 120 -4.66 -11.04 11.45
CA GLY A 120 -4.46 -11.66 12.74
C GLY A 120 -4.17 -10.61 13.80
N PRO A 121 -4.22 -11.01 15.08
CA PRO A 121 -3.72 -10.15 16.15
C PRO A 121 -2.25 -9.82 15.92
N HIS A 122 -1.83 -8.66 16.44
CA HIS A 122 -0.43 -8.28 16.49
C HIS A 122 0.34 -9.10 17.53
#